data_AF-A0A7C6DUZ5-F1
#
_entry.id   AF-A0A7C6DUZ5-F1
#
_cell.length_a   1.000
_cell.length_b   1.000
_cell.length_c   1.000
_cell.angle_alpha   90.00
_cell.angle_beta   90.00
_cell.angle_gamma   90.00
#
_symmetry.space_group_name_H-M   'P 1'
#
loop_
_entity.id
_entity.type
_entity.pdbx_description
1 polymer ?
#
loop_
_entity_poly.entity_id
_entity_poly.type
_entity_poly.pdbx_seq_one_letter_code
_entity_poly.pdbx_strand_id
1 'polypeptide(L)'
;MEKTDKANLLGSFSFRVSIFFVILSYFALGTYWLYVTCRYTPSLILNFSYYREVLKETWWLVTYYSSDLGLSIGIIIRWLASVLALYTAFRFLRGGENSFSKIRRKVGIAVLLEGIYILTYGPSAFLGFIYPIAMAHNLWYFEPNPPWVIVLLVNGLACLAMVVVIAPPLLKLGLGILRGSLRRDEIIKWSCITCVAYIFAMFWWNYTMAWFATLVYWPERAQPGIEILGSPIASASFFATVLGLLFIALYTLMAVMPAIKGHPERISYNKLGYIMLVFSAYFIFMLVLYFAAGGYYEQPTTWMEIIGPHNPDLWCMALILPGIKTLMYARKGKPS
;
A
#
# COMPACT_ATOMS: atom_id res chain seq x y z
N MET A 1 24.48 29.06 31.17
CA MET A 1 24.28 28.87 29.72
C MET A 1 24.04 27.38 29.49
N GLU A 2 22.84 26.92 29.81
CA GLU A 2 22.48 25.50 29.83
C GLU A 2 22.10 25.10 28.40
N LYS A 3 23.06 24.54 27.65
CA LYS A 3 22.76 23.86 26.39
C LYS A 3 22.00 22.58 26.72
N THR A 4 20.68 22.68 26.88
CA THR A 4 19.81 21.53 26.73
C THR A 4 19.98 21.01 25.31
N ASP A 5 20.78 19.95 25.18
CA ASP A 5 20.86 19.09 24.01
C ASP A 5 19.45 18.59 23.69
N LYS A 6 18.72 19.32 22.87
CA LYS A 6 17.54 18.78 22.19
C LYS A 6 18.04 17.67 21.30
N ALA A 7 17.99 16.44 21.80
CA ALA A 7 18.39 15.24 21.10
C ALA A 7 17.71 15.22 19.73
N ASN A 8 18.43 15.49 18.63
CA ASN A 8 17.82 15.46 17.31
C ASN A 8 17.31 14.03 17.04
N LEU A 9 15.99 13.83 16.88
CA LEU A 9 15.39 12.52 16.59
C LEU A 9 16.06 11.86 15.38
N LEU A 10 16.41 12.65 14.36
CA LEU A 10 17.11 12.19 13.15
C LEU A 10 18.57 11.81 13.41
N GLY A 11 19.18 12.38 14.44
CA GLY A 11 20.52 12.02 14.92
C GLY A 11 20.54 10.74 15.76
N SER A 12 19.41 10.36 16.36
CA SER A 12 19.31 9.16 17.20
C SER A 12 19.58 7.89 16.40
N PHE A 13 20.62 7.15 16.78
CA PHE A 13 20.95 5.86 16.15
C PHE A 13 19.78 4.86 16.27
N SER A 14 19.14 4.81 17.44
CA SER A 14 18.00 3.90 17.66
C SER A 14 16.80 4.22 16.76
N PHE A 15 16.52 5.50 16.49
CA PHE A 15 15.48 5.87 15.53
C PHE A 15 15.87 5.50 14.10
N ARG A 16 17.12 5.74 13.71
CA ARG A 16 17.64 5.34 12.39
C ARG A 16 17.57 3.84 12.15
N VAL A 17 17.88 3.03 13.17
CA VAL A 17 17.70 1.57 13.15
C VAL A 17 16.24 1.20 12.91
N SER A 18 15.30 1.87 13.58
CA SER A 18 13.87 1.59 13.39
C SER A 18 13.38 1.87 11.96
N ILE A 19 13.85 2.96 11.33
CA ILE A 19 13.54 3.26 9.92
C ILE A 19 14.15 2.18 9.01
N PHE A 20 15.39 1.78 9.26
CA PHE A 20 16.04 0.73 8.48
C PHE A 20 15.25 -0.57 8.51
N PHE A 21 14.74 -0.99 9.68
CA PHE A 21 13.92 -2.20 9.79
C PHE A 21 12.61 -2.11 9.00
N VAL A 22 11.91 -0.97 9.01
CA VAL A 22 10.69 -0.78 8.20
C VAL A 22 11.00 -0.95 6.71
N ILE A 23 12.07 -0.32 6.23
CA ILE A 23 12.46 -0.41 4.82
C ILE A 23 12.97 -1.81 4.46
N LEU A 24 13.64 -2.50 5.39
CA LEU A 24 14.04 -3.90 5.22
C LEU A 24 12.83 -4.83 5.10
N SER A 25 11.80 -4.64 5.94
CA SER A 25 10.54 -5.38 5.83
C SER A 25 9.84 -5.10 4.50
N TYR A 26 9.82 -3.85 4.05
CA TYR A 26 9.29 -3.47 2.74
C TYR A 26 10.01 -4.18 1.59
N PHE A 27 11.35 -4.21 1.61
CA PHE A 27 12.18 -4.91 0.63
C PHE A 27 11.98 -6.44 0.67
N ALA A 28 11.91 -7.02 1.86
CA ALA A 28 11.71 -8.47 2.02
C ALA A 28 10.36 -8.91 1.40
N LEU A 29 9.28 -8.17 1.65
CA LEU A 29 7.99 -8.43 1.01
C LEU A 29 8.04 -8.18 -0.49
N GLY A 30 8.67 -7.10 -0.95
CA GLY A 30 8.86 -6.84 -2.39
C GLY A 30 9.60 -8.00 -3.09
N THR A 31 10.57 -8.61 -2.42
CA THR A 31 11.32 -9.76 -2.94
C THR A 31 10.48 -11.04 -2.95
N TYR A 32 9.69 -11.28 -1.91
CA TYR A 32 8.73 -12.39 -1.88
C TYR A 32 7.75 -12.29 -3.06
N TRP A 33 7.18 -11.10 -3.31
CA TRP A 33 6.27 -10.89 -4.43
C TRP A 33 6.93 -11.03 -5.79
N LEU A 34 8.15 -10.53 -5.95
CA LEU A 34 8.92 -10.76 -7.17
C LEU A 34 9.09 -12.27 -7.43
N TYR A 35 9.42 -13.06 -6.41
CA TYR A 35 9.51 -14.51 -6.53
C TYR A 35 8.18 -15.15 -6.97
N VAL A 36 7.07 -14.77 -6.33
CA VAL A 36 5.72 -15.25 -6.69
C VAL A 36 5.38 -14.89 -8.15
N THR A 37 5.61 -13.64 -8.55
CA THR A 37 5.37 -13.17 -9.92
C THR A 37 6.24 -13.90 -10.93
N CYS A 38 7.54 -14.07 -10.68
CA CYS A 38 8.43 -14.80 -11.58
C CYS A 38 8.03 -16.27 -11.78
N ARG A 39 7.31 -16.88 -10.83
CA ARG A 39 6.74 -18.23 -11.00
C ARG A 39 5.42 -18.22 -11.77
N TYR A 40 4.59 -17.20 -11.55
CA TYR A 40 3.26 -17.10 -12.14
C TYR A 40 3.28 -16.58 -13.59
N THR A 41 4.04 -15.54 -13.90
CA THR A 41 4.06 -14.89 -15.22
C THR A 41 4.41 -15.86 -16.38
N PRO A 42 5.40 -16.78 -16.25
CA PRO A 42 5.65 -17.76 -17.30
C PRO A 42 4.46 -18.68 -17.56
N SER A 43 3.70 -19.06 -16.51
CA SER A 43 2.51 -19.91 -16.66
C SER A 43 1.39 -19.20 -17.42
N LEU A 44 1.25 -17.88 -17.27
CA LEU A 44 0.33 -17.04 -18.05
C LEU A 44 0.74 -16.95 -19.53
N ILE A 45 2.03 -16.80 -19.81
CA ILE A 45 2.55 -16.66 -21.19
C ILE A 45 2.50 -18.01 -21.93
N LEU A 46 2.77 -19.12 -21.24
CA LEU A 46 2.88 -20.44 -21.83
C LEU A 46 1.53 -21.16 -22.01
N ASN A 47 0.42 -20.58 -21.54
CA ASN A 47 -0.91 -21.19 -21.67
C ASN A 47 -1.48 -21.00 -23.09
N PHE A 48 -0.94 -21.76 -24.03
CA PHE A 48 -1.19 -21.64 -25.48
C PHE A 48 -2.67 -21.88 -25.87
N SER A 49 -3.39 -22.71 -25.14
CA SER A 49 -4.84 -22.97 -25.35
C SER A 49 -5.68 -21.73 -25.05
N TYR A 50 -5.34 -20.99 -23.99
CA TYR A 50 -5.97 -19.72 -23.65
C TYR A 50 -5.64 -18.65 -24.69
N TYR A 51 -4.38 -18.57 -25.12
CA TYR A 51 -3.92 -17.63 -26.14
C TYR A 51 -4.64 -17.80 -27.48
N ARG A 52 -4.88 -19.04 -27.91
CA ARG A 52 -5.55 -19.37 -29.18
C ARG A 52 -7.01 -18.92 -29.23
N GLU A 53 -7.68 -18.93 -28.08
CA GLU A 53 -9.10 -18.58 -27.96
C GLU A 53 -9.32 -17.07 -27.80
N VAL A 54 -8.48 -16.39 -27.01
CA VAL A 54 -8.57 -14.94 -26.81
C VAL A 54 -8.14 -14.14 -28.06
N LEU A 55 -7.36 -14.73 -28.97
CA LEU A 55 -7.06 -14.16 -30.30
C LEU A 55 -8.29 -13.93 -31.19
N LYS A 56 -9.45 -14.50 -30.86
CA LYS A 56 -10.72 -14.29 -31.61
C LYS A 56 -11.35 -12.92 -31.33
N GLU A 57 -11.05 -12.30 -30.18
CA GLU A 57 -11.58 -11.00 -29.72
C GLU A 57 -10.40 -10.09 -29.32
N THR A 58 -9.74 -9.50 -30.32
CA THR A 58 -8.42 -8.84 -30.18
C THR A 58 -8.36 -7.70 -29.18
N TRP A 59 -9.45 -6.97 -28.95
CA TRP A 59 -9.49 -5.84 -28.01
C TRP A 59 -9.50 -6.30 -26.54
N TRP A 60 -10.07 -7.47 -26.25
CA TRP A 60 -10.12 -8.04 -24.89
C TRP A 60 -8.77 -8.66 -24.50
N LEU A 61 -8.08 -9.30 -25.46
CA LEU A 61 -6.70 -9.78 -25.30
C LEU A 61 -5.79 -8.68 -24.76
N VAL A 62 -5.83 -7.50 -25.40
CA VAL A 62 -5.00 -6.36 -25.02
C VAL A 62 -5.33 -5.90 -23.61
N THR A 63 -6.61 -5.84 -23.24
CA THR A 63 -7.05 -5.34 -21.94
C THR A 63 -6.68 -6.28 -20.80
N TYR A 64 -6.93 -7.58 -20.96
CA TYR A 64 -6.63 -8.60 -19.96
C TYR A 64 -5.12 -8.77 -19.75
N TYR A 65 -4.35 -8.98 -20.83
CA TYR A 65 -2.91 -9.14 -20.73
C TYR A 65 -2.21 -7.86 -20.27
N SER A 66 -2.69 -6.66 -20.66
CA SER A 66 -2.13 -5.41 -20.13
C SER A 66 -2.36 -5.25 -18.64
N SER A 67 -3.46 -5.78 -18.09
CA SER A 67 -3.68 -5.84 -16.64
C SER A 67 -2.67 -6.78 -15.97
N ASP A 68 -2.63 -8.06 -16.35
CA ASP A 68 -1.80 -9.06 -15.64
C ASP A 68 -0.29 -8.89 -15.88
N LEU A 69 0.12 -8.60 -17.12
CA LEU A 69 1.51 -8.30 -17.44
C LEU A 69 1.92 -6.92 -16.90
N GLY A 70 0.99 -5.95 -16.91
CA GLY A 70 1.21 -4.64 -16.33
C GLY A 70 1.56 -4.74 -14.85
N LEU A 71 0.78 -5.50 -14.08
CA LEU A 71 1.06 -5.77 -12.66
C LEU A 71 2.38 -6.54 -12.47
N SER A 72 2.69 -7.50 -13.34
CA SER A 72 3.96 -8.25 -13.28
C SER A 72 5.17 -7.32 -13.46
N ILE A 73 5.12 -6.42 -14.46
CA ILE A 73 6.13 -5.38 -14.67
C ILE A 73 6.15 -4.41 -13.48
N GLY A 74 4.99 -4.04 -12.97
CA GLY A 74 4.84 -3.21 -11.77
C GLY A 74 5.59 -3.77 -10.57
N ILE A 75 5.50 -5.07 -10.31
CA ILE A 75 6.20 -5.73 -9.20
C ILE A 75 7.73 -5.65 -9.38
N ILE A 76 8.24 -5.82 -10.60
CA ILE A 76 9.68 -5.63 -10.89
C ILE A 76 10.10 -4.19 -10.58
N ILE A 77 9.28 -3.21 -10.99
CA ILE A 77 9.53 -1.78 -10.73
C ILE A 77 9.51 -1.48 -9.23
N ARG A 78 8.52 -2.00 -8.49
CA ARG A 78 8.42 -1.85 -7.02
C ARG A 78 9.61 -2.50 -6.33
N TRP A 79 10.05 -3.67 -6.78
CA TRP A 79 11.24 -4.32 -6.25
C TRP A 79 12.49 -3.45 -6.45
N LEU A 80 12.71 -2.90 -7.65
CA LEU A 80 13.81 -1.95 -7.91
C LEU A 80 13.72 -0.69 -7.02
N ALA A 81 12.52 -0.15 -6.82
CA ALA A 81 12.28 0.96 -5.90
C ALA A 81 12.69 0.59 -4.46
N SER A 82 12.32 -0.60 -4.01
CA SER A 82 12.64 -1.11 -2.67
C SER A 82 14.14 -1.35 -2.47
N VAL A 83 14.88 -1.80 -3.49
CA VAL A 83 16.35 -1.92 -3.46
C VAL A 83 17.00 -0.55 -3.24
N LEU A 84 16.55 0.45 -3.99
CA LEU A 84 17.03 1.83 -3.84
C LEU A 84 16.67 2.41 -2.47
N ALA A 85 15.46 2.14 -1.98
CA ALA A 85 15.03 2.54 -0.64
C ALA A 85 15.92 1.90 0.44
N LEU A 86 16.21 0.61 0.34
CA LEU A 86 17.07 -0.12 1.29
C LEU A 86 18.50 0.41 1.30
N TYR A 87 19.09 0.63 0.12
CA TYR A 87 20.41 1.27 0.01
C TYR A 87 20.41 2.63 0.71
N THR A 88 19.35 3.42 0.49
CA THR A 88 19.22 4.75 1.05
C THR A 88 19.08 4.72 2.57
N ALA A 89 18.25 3.80 3.09
CA ALA A 89 18.07 3.57 4.52
C ALA A 89 19.37 3.12 5.19
N PHE A 90 20.15 2.24 4.55
CA PHE A 90 21.46 1.81 5.05
C PHE A 90 22.46 2.98 5.14
N ARG A 91 22.50 3.84 4.12
CA ARG A 91 23.36 5.03 4.13
C ARG A 91 22.93 6.03 5.20
N PHE A 92 21.62 6.20 5.40
CA PHE A 92 21.07 7.02 6.48
C PHE A 92 21.37 6.45 7.87
N LEU A 93 21.27 5.13 8.03
CA LEU A 93 21.66 4.44 9.27
C LEU A 93 23.09 4.78 9.67
N ARG A 94 24.05 4.68 8.74
CA ARG A 94 25.47 4.96 9.01
C ARG A 94 25.78 6.45 9.16
N GLY A 95 25.25 7.29 8.27
CA GLY A 95 25.66 8.69 8.13
C GLY A 95 24.73 9.73 8.74
N GLY A 96 23.51 9.37 9.14
CA GLY A 96 22.49 10.32 9.59
C GLY A 96 22.25 11.42 8.55
N GLU A 97 22.08 12.66 9.02
CA GLU A 97 21.84 13.83 8.15
C GLU A 97 23.00 14.10 7.17
N ASN A 98 24.24 13.74 7.52
CA ASN A 98 25.41 13.89 6.64
C ASN A 98 25.31 13.04 5.36
N SER A 99 24.38 12.08 5.31
CA SER A 99 24.13 11.26 4.13
C SER A 99 23.18 11.90 3.11
N PHE A 100 22.43 12.96 3.46
CA PHE A 100 21.32 13.49 2.67
C PHE A 100 21.72 13.90 1.24
N SER A 101 22.84 14.59 1.07
CA SER A 101 23.35 14.96 -0.27
C SER A 101 23.69 13.74 -1.12
N LYS A 102 24.21 12.67 -0.51
CA LYS A 102 24.64 11.43 -1.18
C LYS A 102 23.47 10.51 -1.55
N ILE A 103 22.34 10.61 -0.84
CA ILE A 103 21.18 9.75 -1.04
C ILE A 103 20.05 10.42 -1.83
N ARG A 104 20.01 11.77 -1.91
CA ARG A 104 18.91 12.53 -2.53
C ARG A 104 18.44 11.98 -3.88
N ARG A 105 19.37 11.76 -4.82
CA ARG A 105 19.04 11.25 -6.16
C ARG A 105 18.38 9.86 -6.09
N LYS A 106 18.86 8.98 -5.21
CA LYS A 106 18.33 7.62 -5.05
C LYS A 106 16.96 7.63 -4.39
N VAL A 107 16.71 8.51 -3.42
CA VAL A 107 15.36 8.75 -2.87
C VAL A 107 14.41 9.19 -3.98
N GLY A 108 14.80 10.19 -4.77
CA GLY A 108 13.96 10.70 -5.86
C GLY A 108 13.60 9.63 -6.88
N ILE A 109 14.56 8.79 -7.27
CA ILE A 109 14.31 7.65 -8.18
C ILE A 109 13.43 6.59 -7.51
N ALA A 110 13.67 6.22 -6.26
CA ALA A 110 12.85 5.24 -5.55
C ALA A 110 11.38 5.68 -5.48
N VAL A 111 11.14 6.95 -5.11
CA VAL A 111 9.79 7.53 -5.06
C VAL A 111 9.15 7.60 -6.46
N LEU A 112 9.93 7.92 -7.49
CA LEU A 112 9.44 7.94 -8.88
C LEU A 112 9.04 6.54 -9.35
N LEU A 113 9.88 5.54 -9.09
CA LEU A 113 9.58 4.14 -9.45
C LEU A 113 8.35 3.64 -8.70
N GLU A 114 8.18 4.00 -7.43
CA GLU A 114 6.93 3.72 -6.70
C GLU A 114 5.72 4.36 -7.38
N GLY A 115 5.83 5.62 -7.84
CA GLY A 115 4.78 6.28 -8.61
C GLY A 115 4.47 5.57 -9.94
N ILE A 116 5.50 5.11 -10.66
CA ILE A 116 5.33 4.34 -11.90
C ILE A 116 4.69 2.99 -11.62
N TYR A 117 5.09 2.32 -10.54
CA TYR A 117 4.43 1.10 -10.07
C TYR A 117 2.93 1.34 -9.84
N ILE A 118 2.55 2.41 -9.16
CA ILE A 118 1.12 2.74 -8.98
C ILE A 118 0.42 2.96 -10.33
N LEU A 119 1.07 3.55 -11.34
CA LEU A 119 0.49 3.69 -12.68
C LEU A 119 0.23 2.34 -13.38
N THR A 120 0.95 1.28 -13.02
CA THR A 120 0.72 -0.06 -13.60
C THR A 120 -0.62 -0.68 -13.21
N TYR A 121 -1.33 -0.10 -12.25
CA TYR A 121 -2.73 -0.45 -11.93
C TYR A 121 -3.75 0.14 -12.93
N GLY A 122 -3.35 1.07 -13.81
CA GLY A 122 -4.23 1.70 -14.79
C GLY A 122 -4.92 0.70 -15.73
N PRO A 123 -4.20 -0.26 -16.33
CA PRO A 123 -4.81 -1.34 -17.11
C PRO A 123 -5.82 -2.17 -16.32
N SER A 124 -5.56 -2.47 -15.03
CA SER A 124 -6.51 -3.19 -14.17
C SER A 124 -7.78 -2.38 -13.89
N ALA A 125 -7.65 -1.05 -13.70
CA ALA A 125 -8.79 -0.15 -13.60
C ALA A 125 -9.66 -0.21 -14.87
N PHE A 126 -9.03 -0.08 -16.03
CA PHE A 126 -9.72 -0.15 -17.32
C PHE A 126 -10.42 -1.49 -17.54
N LEU A 127 -9.74 -2.61 -17.24
CA LEU A 127 -10.34 -3.95 -17.26
C LEU A 127 -11.57 -4.03 -16.35
N GLY A 128 -11.47 -3.50 -15.12
CA GLY A 128 -12.55 -3.51 -14.14
C GLY A 128 -13.85 -2.85 -14.60
N PHE A 129 -13.74 -1.74 -15.35
CA PHE A 129 -14.90 -1.03 -15.90
C PHE A 129 -15.49 -1.66 -17.15
N ILE A 130 -14.68 -2.38 -17.93
CA ILE A 130 -15.15 -2.99 -19.18
C ILE A 130 -15.70 -4.39 -18.95
N TYR A 131 -15.23 -5.09 -17.92
CA TYR A 131 -15.68 -6.43 -17.57
C TYR A 131 -17.20 -6.59 -17.48
N PRO A 132 -17.98 -5.67 -16.87
CA PRO A 132 -19.44 -5.78 -16.84
C PRO A 132 -20.10 -5.69 -18.23
N ILE A 133 -19.50 -4.91 -19.14
CA ILE A 133 -19.96 -4.77 -20.53
C ILE A 133 -19.64 -6.05 -21.31
N ALA A 134 -18.44 -6.58 -21.11
CA ALA A 134 -17.96 -7.78 -21.77
C ALA A 134 -18.74 -9.04 -21.36
N MET A 135 -19.20 -9.10 -20.10
CA MET A 135 -20.10 -10.15 -19.58
C MET A 135 -21.45 -10.20 -20.29
N ALA A 136 -21.98 -9.07 -20.77
CA ALA A 136 -23.21 -9.05 -21.57
C ALA A 136 -23.05 -9.80 -22.91
N HIS A 137 -21.82 -10.06 -23.34
CA HIS A 137 -21.48 -10.79 -24.56
C HIS A 137 -21.07 -12.26 -24.31
N ASN A 138 -21.29 -12.82 -23.11
CA ASN A 138 -21.00 -14.22 -22.76
C ASN A 138 -19.57 -14.66 -23.11
N LEU A 139 -18.56 -13.97 -22.57
CA LEU A 139 -17.17 -14.41 -22.66
C LEU A 139 -16.94 -15.62 -21.73
N TRP A 140 -17.10 -16.82 -22.30
CA TRP A 140 -16.98 -18.16 -21.67
C TRP A 140 -15.56 -18.56 -21.24
N TYR A 141 -14.58 -17.64 -21.33
CA TYR A 141 -13.16 -17.94 -21.18
C TYR A 141 -12.63 -18.02 -19.74
N PHE A 142 -13.45 -17.68 -18.74
CA PHE A 142 -13.01 -17.59 -17.34
C PHE A 142 -13.80 -18.49 -16.40
N GLU A 143 -14.37 -19.61 -16.85
CA GLU A 143 -15.04 -20.50 -15.90
C GLU A 143 -14.08 -20.98 -14.78
N PRO A 144 -14.45 -20.77 -13.50
CA PRO A 144 -15.64 -20.07 -13.00
C PRO A 144 -15.51 -18.53 -13.03
N ASN A 145 -16.42 -17.88 -13.77
CA ASN A 145 -16.36 -16.44 -14.05
C ASN A 145 -16.48 -15.63 -12.75
N PRO A 146 -15.52 -14.76 -12.40
CA PRO A 146 -15.70 -13.88 -11.25
C PRO A 146 -16.95 -13.00 -11.47
N PRO A 147 -17.83 -12.88 -10.46
CA PRO A 147 -18.95 -11.95 -10.54
C PRO A 147 -18.49 -10.55 -10.93
N TRP A 148 -19.13 -9.95 -11.94
CA TRP A 148 -18.71 -8.67 -12.51
C TRP A 148 -18.59 -7.55 -11.45
N VAL A 149 -19.43 -7.61 -10.41
CA VAL A 149 -19.41 -6.65 -9.29
C VAL A 149 -18.07 -6.71 -8.55
N ILE A 150 -17.53 -7.90 -8.30
CA ILE A 150 -16.23 -8.07 -7.63
C ILE A 150 -15.13 -7.42 -8.47
N VAL A 151 -15.11 -7.72 -9.77
CA VAL A 151 -14.12 -7.18 -10.71
C VAL A 151 -14.23 -5.65 -10.81
N LEU A 152 -15.45 -5.09 -10.83
CA LEU A 152 -15.66 -3.65 -10.84
C LEU A 152 -15.19 -2.98 -9.55
N LEU A 153 -15.48 -3.56 -8.38
CA LEU A 153 -15.10 -2.98 -7.09
C LEU A 153 -13.58 -3.03 -6.88
N VAL A 154 -12.97 -4.21 -7.04
CA VAL A 154 -11.56 -4.46 -6.70
C VAL A 154 -10.63 -4.02 -7.82
N ASN A 155 -10.92 -4.35 -9.07
CA ASN A 155 -10.05 -3.97 -10.18
C ASN A 155 -10.43 -2.58 -10.71
N GLY A 156 -11.71 -2.26 -10.85
CA GLY A 156 -12.15 -0.96 -11.38
C GLY A 156 -11.92 0.19 -10.40
N LEU A 157 -12.77 0.26 -9.37
CA LEU A 157 -12.83 1.40 -8.45
C LEU A 157 -11.59 1.52 -7.57
N ALA A 158 -11.07 0.42 -7.02
CA ALA A 158 -9.90 0.50 -6.14
C ALA A 158 -8.63 0.89 -6.91
N CYS A 159 -8.34 0.24 -8.04
CA CYS A 159 -7.16 0.57 -8.84
C CYS A 159 -7.24 1.98 -9.42
N LEU A 160 -8.42 2.43 -9.86
CA LEU A 160 -8.61 3.81 -10.34
C LEU A 160 -8.26 4.82 -9.25
N ALA A 161 -8.75 4.60 -8.03
CA ALA A 161 -8.43 5.47 -6.90
C ALA A 161 -6.92 5.51 -6.62
N MET A 162 -6.23 4.36 -6.65
CA MET A 162 -4.76 4.34 -6.48
C MET A 162 -4.06 5.17 -7.56
N VAL A 163 -4.40 4.97 -8.82
CA VAL A 163 -3.81 5.69 -9.96
C VAL A 163 -4.05 7.19 -9.87
N VAL A 164 -5.29 7.61 -9.58
CA VAL A 164 -5.68 9.03 -9.59
C VAL A 164 -5.22 9.76 -8.32
N VAL A 165 -5.22 9.10 -7.16
CA VAL A 165 -4.97 9.76 -5.87
C VAL A 165 -3.51 9.62 -5.43
N ILE A 166 -2.86 8.49 -5.69
CA ILE A 166 -1.51 8.20 -5.17
C ILE A 166 -0.41 8.52 -6.19
N ALA A 167 -0.60 8.18 -7.48
CA ALA A 167 0.46 8.37 -8.47
C ALA A 167 0.87 9.85 -8.65
N PRO A 168 -0.05 10.83 -8.78
CA PRO A 168 0.33 12.23 -9.00
C PRO A 168 1.23 12.83 -7.90
N PRO A 169 0.92 12.70 -6.59
CA PRO A 169 1.81 13.23 -5.56
C PRO A 169 3.15 12.50 -5.49
N LEU A 170 3.20 11.18 -5.75
CA LEU A 170 4.46 10.43 -5.83
C LEU A 170 5.35 10.93 -6.97
N LEU A 171 4.80 11.03 -8.19
CA LEU A 171 5.55 11.49 -9.36
C LEU A 171 6.07 12.92 -9.15
N LYS A 172 5.23 13.81 -8.58
CA LYS A 172 5.62 15.18 -8.25
C LYS A 172 6.72 15.24 -7.20
N LEU A 173 6.61 14.44 -6.13
CA LEU A 173 7.62 14.34 -5.08
C LEU A 173 8.94 13.78 -5.62
N GLY A 174 8.89 12.66 -6.35
CA GLY A 174 10.06 11.98 -6.92
C GLY A 174 10.82 12.85 -7.92
N LEU A 175 10.10 13.43 -8.90
CA LEU A 175 10.69 14.36 -9.88
C LEU A 175 11.26 15.61 -9.20
N GLY A 176 10.54 16.16 -8.23
CA GLY A 176 10.97 17.36 -7.51
C GLY A 176 12.22 17.15 -6.65
N ILE A 177 12.36 15.98 -6.01
CA ILE A 177 13.58 15.59 -5.30
C ILE A 177 14.73 15.39 -6.29
N LEU A 178 14.48 14.68 -7.40
CA LEU A 178 15.47 14.31 -8.41
C LEU A 178 16.06 15.54 -9.13
N ARG A 179 15.20 16.48 -9.53
CA ARG A 179 15.58 17.71 -10.25
C ARG A 179 16.19 18.79 -9.35
N GLY A 180 16.18 18.59 -8.05
CA GLY A 180 16.69 19.59 -7.13
C GLY A 180 15.69 20.71 -6.80
N SER A 181 14.50 20.71 -7.42
CA SER A 181 13.59 21.87 -7.44
C SER A 181 12.79 22.06 -6.16
N LEU A 182 12.53 21.00 -5.40
CA LEU A 182 11.80 21.11 -4.13
C LEU A 182 12.74 21.47 -2.97
N ARG A 183 12.33 22.46 -2.18
CA ARG A 183 12.95 22.78 -0.88
C ARG A 183 12.53 21.78 0.20
N ARG A 184 13.21 21.80 1.35
CA ARG A 184 12.94 20.89 2.48
C ARG A 184 11.47 20.90 2.90
N ASP A 185 10.88 22.08 3.05
CA ASP A 185 9.49 22.22 3.52
C ASP A 185 8.49 21.69 2.49
N GLU A 186 8.78 21.87 1.19
CA GLU A 186 7.98 21.30 0.12
C GLU A 186 8.10 19.78 0.04
N ILE A 187 9.30 19.22 0.28
CA ILE A 187 9.49 17.77 0.39
C ILE A 187 8.66 17.21 1.54
N ILE A 188 8.64 17.89 2.70
CA ILE A 188 7.81 17.47 3.85
C ILE A 188 6.32 17.53 3.47
N LYS A 189 5.88 18.65 2.88
CA LYS A 189 4.50 18.81 2.40
C LYS A 189 4.06 17.70 1.45
N TRP A 190 4.83 17.45 0.39
CA TRP A 190 4.48 16.43 -0.61
C TRP A 190 4.61 15.02 -0.06
N SER A 191 5.56 14.75 0.86
CA SER A 191 5.61 13.50 1.63
C SER A 191 4.34 13.28 2.46
N CYS A 192 3.83 14.32 3.13
CA CYS A 192 2.59 14.26 3.90
C CYS A 192 1.36 14.05 3.00
N ILE A 193 1.28 14.74 1.85
CA ILE A 193 0.20 14.53 0.86
C ILE A 193 0.23 13.09 0.35
N THR A 194 1.42 12.57 0.04
CA THR A 194 1.61 11.19 -0.43
C THR A 194 1.20 10.18 0.65
N CYS A 195 1.61 10.39 1.89
CA CYS A 195 1.23 9.55 3.02
C CYS A 195 -0.29 9.49 3.21
N VAL A 196 -0.96 10.64 3.18
CA VAL A 196 -2.43 10.72 3.25
C VAL A 196 -3.07 10.00 2.05
N ALA A 197 -2.57 10.24 0.84
CA ALA A 197 -3.07 9.58 -0.37
C ALA A 197 -2.99 8.05 -0.28
N TYR A 198 -1.88 7.51 0.23
CA TYR A 198 -1.75 6.07 0.51
C TYR A 198 -2.81 5.58 1.49
N ILE A 199 -2.93 6.21 2.66
CA ILE A 199 -3.89 5.78 3.69
C ILE A 199 -5.33 5.83 3.19
N PHE A 200 -5.70 6.85 2.40
CA PHE A 200 -7.04 6.93 1.82
C PHE A 200 -7.27 5.93 0.69
N ALA A 201 -6.40 5.87 -0.32
CA ALA A 201 -6.67 5.11 -1.54
C ALA A 201 -6.20 3.65 -1.49
N MET A 202 -4.96 3.41 -1.02
CA MET A 202 -4.37 2.05 -0.97
C MET A 202 -4.92 1.23 0.20
N PHE A 203 -5.16 1.89 1.33
CA PHE A 203 -5.57 1.21 2.55
C PHE A 203 -7.08 1.30 2.73
N TRP A 204 -7.62 2.47 3.08
CA TRP A 204 -9.05 2.57 3.40
C TRP A 204 -9.95 2.20 2.22
N TRP A 205 -9.81 2.88 1.08
CA TRP A 205 -10.72 2.69 -0.07
C TRP A 205 -10.60 1.30 -0.66
N ASN A 206 -9.38 0.86 -0.98
CA ASN A 206 -9.15 -0.47 -1.53
C ASN A 206 -9.67 -1.59 -0.61
N TYR A 207 -9.37 -1.52 0.69
CA TYR A 207 -9.81 -2.56 1.62
C TYR A 207 -11.32 -2.49 1.86
N THR A 208 -11.92 -1.30 1.77
CA THR A 208 -13.38 -1.13 1.80
C THR A 208 -14.03 -1.74 0.57
N MET A 209 -13.49 -1.53 -0.64
CA MET A 209 -13.99 -2.15 -1.86
C MET A 209 -13.86 -3.67 -1.81
N ALA A 210 -12.72 -4.19 -1.34
CA ALA A 210 -12.52 -5.62 -1.11
C ALA A 210 -13.53 -6.17 -0.09
N TRP A 211 -13.80 -5.44 0.99
CA TRP A 211 -14.82 -5.82 1.96
C TRP A 211 -16.21 -5.88 1.32
N PHE A 212 -16.63 -4.86 0.58
CA PHE A 212 -17.93 -4.88 -0.10
C PHE A 212 -18.01 -5.96 -1.18
N ALA A 213 -16.90 -6.29 -1.84
CA ALA A 213 -16.85 -7.39 -2.79
C ALA A 213 -17.25 -8.71 -2.14
N THR A 214 -16.93 -8.94 -0.86
CA THR A 214 -17.28 -10.17 -0.12
C THR A 214 -18.79 -10.41 0.02
N LEU A 215 -19.62 -9.36 -0.12
CA LEU A 215 -21.08 -9.47 -0.09
C LEU A 215 -21.65 -10.15 -1.34
N VAL A 216 -20.86 -10.26 -2.39
CA VAL A 216 -21.23 -10.97 -3.61
C VAL A 216 -20.97 -12.46 -3.39
N TYR A 217 -21.96 -13.31 -3.63
CA TYR A 217 -21.77 -14.75 -3.50
C TYR A 217 -20.86 -15.26 -4.61
N TRP A 218 -19.80 -16.01 -4.25
CA TRP A 218 -18.87 -16.62 -5.22
C TRP A 218 -18.36 -17.98 -4.69
N PRO A 219 -19.08 -19.08 -5.00
CA PRO A 219 -18.84 -20.38 -4.37
C PRO A 219 -17.47 -20.97 -4.70
N GLU A 220 -16.91 -20.67 -5.86
CA GLU A 220 -15.61 -21.19 -6.30
C GLU A 220 -14.42 -20.58 -5.55
N ARG A 221 -14.66 -19.48 -4.84
CA ARG A 221 -13.74 -18.92 -3.83
C ARG A 221 -14.24 -19.06 -2.40
N ALA A 222 -15.25 -19.90 -2.18
CA ALA A 222 -15.92 -20.07 -0.90
C ALA A 222 -16.44 -18.74 -0.31
N GLN A 223 -16.79 -17.77 -1.15
CA GLN A 223 -17.20 -16.45 -0.69
C GLN A 223 -18.67 -16.48 -0.25
N PRO A 224 -18.98 -16.21 1.03
CA PRO A 224 -20.30 -16.45 1.62
C PRO A 224 -21.39 -15.48 1.14
N GLY A 225 -21.03 -14.38 0.48
CA GLY A 225 -22.00 -13.37 0.05
C GLY A 225 -22.67 -12.66 1.23
N ILE A 226 -23.96 -12.35 1.10
CA ILE A 226 -24.73 -11.57 2.10
C ILE A 226 -24.76 -12.25 3.48
N GLU A 227 -24.64 -13.57 3.55
CA GLU A 227 -24.65 -14.33 4.81
C GLU A 227 -23.57 -13.87 5.81
N ILE A 228 -22.49 -13.28 5.30
CA ILE A 228 -21.41 -12.73 6.12
C ILE A 228 -21.91 -11.67 7.11
N LEU A 229 -22.99 -10.96 6.82
CA LEU A 229 -23.57 -9.95 7.71
C LEU A 229 -24.07 -10.52 9.03
N GLY A 230 -24.39 -11.82 9.08
CA GLY A 230 -24.79 -12.52 10.30
C GLY A 230 -23.63 -12.91 11.22
N SER A 231 -22.38 -12.81 10.75
CA SER A 231 -21.19 -13.23 11.51
C SER A 231 -20.66 -12.09 12.40
N PRO A 232 -20.46 -12.33 13.72
CA PRO A 232 -19.82 -11.36 14.61
C PRO A 232 -18.40 -10.98 14.15
N ILE A 233 -17.65 -11.95 13.61
CA ILE A 233 -16.29 -11.73 13.09
C ILE A 233 -16.32 -10.83 11.86
N ALA A 234 -17.34 -10.98 11.00
CA ALA A 234 -17.54 -10.11 9.86
C ALA A 234 -17.98 -8.69 10.25
N SER A 235 -18.80 -8.54 11.29
CA SER A 235 -19.13 -7.23 11.83
C SER A 235 -17.88 -6.53 12.38
N ALA A 236 -17.06 -7.23 13.17
CA ALA A 236 -15.77 -6.72 13.63
C ALA A 236 -14.86 -6.32 12.45
N SER A 237 -14.89 -7.09 11.35
CA SER A 237 -14.18 -6.79 10.11
C SER A 237 -14.60 -5.51 9.43
N PHE A 238 -15.91 -5.27 9.36
CA PHE A 238 -16.45 -4.04 8.82
C PHE A 238 -15.99 -2.84 9.64
N PHE A 239 -16.16 -2.91 10.96
CA PHE A 239 -15.78 -1.82 11.85
C PHE A 239 -14.28 -1.54 11.82
N ALA A 240 -13.44 -2.57 11.80
CA ALA A 240 -11.99 -2.38 11.72
C ALA A 240 -11.56 -1.81 10.36
N THR A 241 -12.07 -2.37 9.26
CA THR A 241 -11.63 -2.06 7.90
C THR A 241 -12.24 -0.77 7.37
N VAL A 242 -13.57 -0.66 7.41
CA VAL A 242 -14.29 0.46 6.79
C VAL A 242 -14.26 1.69 7.68
N LEU A 243 -14.59 1.55 8.97
CA LEU A 243 -14.60 2.70 9.89
C LEU A 243 -13.23 2.95 10.52
N GLY A 244 -12.54 1.91 10.97
CA GLY A 244 -11.24 2.03 11.65
C GLY A 244 -10.18 2.66 10.77
N LEU A 245 -9.99 2.17 9.53
CA LEU A 245 -9.07 2.81 8.60
C LEU A 245 -9.50 4.21 8.20
N LEU A 246 -10.81 4.49 8.07
CA LEU A 246 -11.29 5.84 7.80
C LEU A 246 -10.90 6.80 8.93
N PHE A 247 -11.08 6.40 10.19
CA PHE A 247 -10.65 7.21 11.32
C PHE A 247 -9.14 7.42 11.35
N ILE A 248 -8.34 6.40 11.01
CA ILE A 248 -6.89 6.54 10.89
C ILE A 248 -6.54 7.52 9.76
N ALA A 249 -7.22 7.43 8.61
CA ALA A 249 -7.01 8.31 7.46
C ALA A 249 -7.32 9.77 7.81
N LEU A 250 -8.48 10.02 8.41
CA LEU A 250 -8.92 11.35 8.85
C LEU A 250 -7.99 11.92 9.92
N TYR A 251 -7.63 11.11 10.93
CA TYR A 251 -6.70 11.55 11.97
C TYR A 251 -5.32 11.85 11.41
N THR A 252 -4.85 11.06 10.45
CA THR A 252 -3.58 11.33 9.76
C THR A 252 -3.63 12.63 8.99
N LEU A 253 -4.68 12.86 8.20
CA LEU A 253 -4.90 14.11 7.49
C LEU A 253 -4.90 15.31 8.46
N MET A 254 -5.63 15.21 9.57
CA MET A 254 -5.65 16.26 10.61
C MET A 254 -4.26 16.51 11.21
N ALA A 255 -3.49 15.45 11.46
CA ALA A 255 -2.17 15.56 12.07
C ALA A 255 -1.12 16.20 11.14
N VAL A 256 -1.20 15.93 9.84
CA VAL A 256 -0.25 16.45 8.83
C VAL A 256 -0.75 17.70 8.10
N MET A 257 -2.00 18.12 8.35
CA MET A 257 -2.60 19.32 7.78
C MET A 257 -1.71 20.57 7.89
N PRO A 258 -1.00 20.84 9.01
CA PRO A 258 -0.11 21.99 9.08
C PRO A 258 0.97 21.99 7.99
N ALA A 259 1.56 20.83 7.70
CA ALA A 259 2.56 20.69 6.63
C ALA A 259 1.97 20.94 5.24
N ILE A 260 0.76 20.44 5.00
CA ILE A 260 0.04 20.64 3.73
C ILE A 260 -0.24 22.14 3.52
N LYS A 261 -0.57 22.85 4.60
CA LYS A 261 -0.80 24.30 4.62
C LYS A 261 0.49 25.14 4.64
N GLY A 262 1.67 24.53 4.59
CA GLY A 262 2.96 25.24 4.51
C GLY A 262 3.62 25.55 5.86
N HIS A 263 3.15 24.94 6.95
CA HIS A 263 3.69 25.05 8.31
C HIS A 263 4.21 23.70 8.84
N PRO A 264 5.22 23.08 8.20
CA PRO A 264 5.72 21.75 8.58
C PRO A 264 6.31 21.71 10.00
N GLU A 265 6.76 22.84 10.54
CA GLU A 265 7.27 22.98 11.91
C GLU A 265 6.21 22.71 12.99
N ARG A 266 4.92 22.81 12.63
CA ARG A 266 3.79 22.60 13.55
C ARG A 266 3.33 21.13 13.61
N ILE A 267 3.97 20.22 12.88
CA ILE A 267 3.63 18.80 12.96
C ILE A 267 3.99 18.26 14.34
N SER A 268 3.03 17.62 15.00
CA SER A 268 3.25 17.02 16.31
C SER A 268 3.86 15.62 16.19
N TYR A 269 5.06 15.44 16.73
CA TYR A 269 5.68 14.11 16.85
C TYR A 269 4.82 13.13 17.66
N ASN A 270 4.07 13.61 18.67
CA ASN A 270 3.12 12.75 19.41
C ASN A 270 2.07 12.18 18.46
N LYS A 271 1.43 13.02 17.65
CA LYS A 271 0.41 12.58 16.70
C LYS A 271 0.99 11.59 15.67
N LEU A 272 2.16 11.89 15.11
CA LEU A 272 2.85 10.99 14.17
C LEU A 272 3.16 9.62 14.79
N GLY A 273 3.68 9.61 16.03
CA GLY A 273 3.98 8.37 16.74
C GLY A 273 2.71 7.54 16.98
N TYR A 274 1.62 8.16 17.41
CA TYR A 274 0.33 7.47 17.57
C TYR A 274 -0.21 6.92 16.25
N ILE A 275 -0.13 7.68 15.16
CA ILE A 275 -0.56 7.20 13.83
C ILE A 275 0.22 5.94 13.45
N MET A 276 1.55 5.94 13.57
CA MET A 276 2.38 4.78 13.26
C MET A 276 2.02 3.56 14.13
N LEU A 277 1.76 3.77 15.43
CA LEU A 277 1.39 2.70 16.34
C LEU A 277 0.01 2.12 16.03
N VAL A 278 -1.01 2.98 15.90
CA VAL A 278 -2.39 2.53 15.64
C VAL A 278 -2.47 1.84 14.29
N PHE A 279 -1.79 2.39 13.28
CA PHE A 279 -1.76 1.78 11.95
C PHE A 279 -1.02 0.44 11.94
N SER A 280 0.11 0.32 12.63
CA SER A 280 0.79 -0.98 12.83
C SER A 280 -0.07 -1.97 13.61
N ALA A 281 -0.68 -1.53 14.71
CA ALA A 281 -1.55 -2.35 15.55
C ALA A 281 -2.75 -2.88 14.77
N TYR A 282 -3.30 -2.09 13.83
CA TYR A 282 -4.32 -2.56 12.91
C TYR A 282 -3.83 -3.78 12.12
N PHE A 283 -2.67 -3.73 11.46
CA PHE A 283 -2.14 -4.88 10.70
C PHE A 283 -1.81 -6.09 11.56
N ILE A 284 -1.33 -5.87 12.79
CA ILE A 284 -1.07 -6.95 13.75
C ILE A 284 -2.40 -7.59 14.18
N PHE A 285 -3.39 -6.78 14.55
CA PHE A 285 -4.72 -7.23 14.95
C PHE A 285 -5.40 -8.02 13.83
N MET A 286 -5.36 -7.45 12.62
CA MET A 286 -5.75 -8.07 11.36
C MET A 286 -5.13 -9.48 11.26
N LEU A 287 -3.80 -9.61 11.33
CA LEU A 287 -3.09 -10.90 11.21
C LEU A 287 -3.46 -11.90 12.31
N VAL A 288 -3.59 -11.45 13.56
CA VAL A 288 -3.99 -12.30 14.69
C VAL A 288 -5.41 -12.83 14.48
N LEU A 289 -6.34 -11.99 14.05
CA LEU A 289 -7.71 -12.42 13.75
C LEU A 289 -7.76 -13.44 12.61
N TYR A 290 -6.95 -13.26 11.56
CA TYR A 290 -6.85 -14.23 10.45
C TYR A 290 -6.46 -15.62 10.96
N PHE A 291 -5.45 -15.73 11.82
CA PHE A 291 -5.06 -17.01 12.41
C PHE A 291 -6.09 -17.54 13.42
N ALA A 292 -6.71 -16.66 14.21
CA ALA A 292 -7.74 -17.05 15.18
C ALA A 292 -9.02 -17.58 14.52
N ALA A 293 -9.32 -17.14 13.29
CA ALA A 293 -10.44 -17.62 12.48
C ALA A 293 -10.13 -18.93 11.73
N GLY A 294 -9.00 -19.59 12.03
CA GLY A 294 -8.62 -20.88 11.43
C GLY A 294 -7.84 -20.78 10.11
N GLY A 295 -7.25 -19.61 9.82
CA GLY A 295 -6.44 -19.40 8.63
C GLY A 295 -7.25 -19.55 7.33
N TYR A 296 -6.64 -20.08 6.26
CA TYR A 296 -7.26 -20.17 4.93
C TYR A 296 -8.30 -21.30 4.78
N TYR A 297 -8.34 -22.28 5.68
CA TYR A 297 -9.05 -23.54 5.43
C TYR A 297 -10.35 -23.73 6.23
N GLU A 298 -10.57 -23.02 7.34
CA GLU A 298 -11.68 -23.34 8.25
C GLU A 298 -12.89 -22.40 8.15
N GLN A 299 -12.72 -21.11 7.81
CA GLN A 299 -13.84 -20.16 7.61
C GLN A 299 -13.45 -19.04 6.63
N PRO A 300 -14.00 -18.99 5.40
CA PRO A 300 -13.75 -17.90 4.44
C PRO A 300 -14.30 -16.58 4.98
N THR A 301 -13.47 -15.87 5.73
CA THR A 301 -13.80 -14.57 6.28
C THR A 301 -13.47 -13.50 5.25
N THR A 302 -14.18 -12.36 5.32
CA THR A 302 -13.84 -11.10 4.64
C THR A 302 -12.35 -10.77 4.69
N TRP A 303 -11.71 -11.14 5.79
CA TRP A 303 -10.31 -10.93 6.06
C TRP A 303 -9.36 -11.79 5.25
N MET A 304 -9.78 -12.92 4.68
CA MET A 304 -8.93 -13.69 3.78
C MET A 304 -8.60 -12.91 2.50
N GLU A 305 -9.61 -12.26 1.91
CA GLU A 305 -9.46 -11.40 0.73
C GLU A 305 -8.69 -10.10 1.06
N ILE A 306 -8.73 -9.66 2.32
CA ILE A 306 -8.11 -8.41 2.78
C ILE A 306 -6.67 -8.60 3.32
N ILE A 307 -6.38 -9.70 4.03
CA ILE A 307 -5.13 -9.93 4.79
C ILE A 307 -4.29 -11.08 4.26
N GLY A 308 -4.89 -12.05 3.57
CA GLY A 308 -4.35 -13.41 3.35
C GLY A 308 -2.84 -13.46 3.07
N PRO A 309 -2.16 -14.61 3.18
CA PRO A 309 -0.68 -14.73 3.22
C PRO A 309 0.10 -14.04 2.07
N HIS A 310 -0.63 -13.51 1.09
CA HIS A 310 -0.25 -12.64 0.00
C HIS A 310 -0.78 -11.20 0.18
N ASN A 311 -0.68 -10.56 1.35
CA ASN A 311 -0.94 -9.11 1.49
C ASN A 311 0.40 -8.34 1.34
N PRO A 312 0.55 -7.47 0.32
CA PRO A 312 1.80 -6.76 0.05
C PRO A 312 2.15 -5.67 1.08
N ASP A 313 1.25 -5.38 2.00
CA ASP A 313 1.34 -4.28 2.95
C ASP A 313 1.67 -4.70 4.39
N LEU A 314 1.90 -6.00 4.64
CA LEU A 314 2.26 -6.52 5.96
C LEU A 314 3.53 -5.89 6.56
N TRP A 315 4.37 -5.23 5.74
CA TRP A 315 5.53 -4.46 6.21
C TRP A 315 5.11 -3.30 7.13
N CYS A 316 3.85 -2.84 7.06
CA CYS A 316 3.30 -1.80 7.93
C CYS A 316 3.30 -2.20 9.41
N MET A 317 3.34 -3.50 9.74
CA MET A 317 3.55 -3.95 11.12
C MET A 317 4.87 -3.41 11.70
N ALA A 318 5.92 -3.27 10.89
CA ALA A 318 7.22 -2.77 11.34
C ALA A 318 7.17 -1.29 11.79
N LEU A 319 6.11 -0.54 11.44
CA LEU A 319 5.93 0.86 11.87
C LEU A 319 5.79 1.01 13.38
N ILE A 320 5.53 -0.08 14.12
CA ILE A 320 5.55 -0.06 15.59
C ILE A 320 6.88 0.47 16.13
N LEU A 321 8.00 0.10 15.49
CA LEU A 321 9.34 0.47 15.94
C LEU A 321 9.58 1.99 15.87
N PRO A 322 9.46 2.66 14.70
CA PRO A 322 9.57 4.12 14.65
C PRO A 322 8.44 4.83 15.40
N GLY A 323 7.25 4.23 15.52
CA GLY A 323 6.14 4.76 16.30
C GLY A 323 6.49 4.93 17.79
N ILE A 324 6.98 3.86 18.43
CA ILE A 324 7.44 3.90 19.83
C ILE A 324 8.55 4.95 19.99
N LYS A 325 9.55 4.95 19.11
CA LYS A 325 10.70 5.86 19.21
C LYS A 325 10.30 7.33 19.05
N THR A 326 9.35 7.61 18.15
CA THR A 326 8.81 8.96 17.95
C THR A 326 8.06 9.44 19.19
N LEU A 327 7.26 8.59 19.84
CA LEU A 327 6.57 8.94 21.09
C LEU A 327 7.54 9.14 22.26
N MET A 328 8.55 8.27 22.41
CA MET A 328 9.58 8.41 23.44
C MET A 328 10.29 9.77 23.31
N TYR A 329 10.60 10.18 22.08
CA TYR A 329 11.21 11.47 21.82
C TYR A 329 10.27 12.64 22.15
N ALA A 330 9.02 12.56 21.71
CA ALA A 330 8.03 13.60 21.96
C ALA A 330 7.75 13.82 23.47
N ARG A 331 7.92 12.78 24.30
CA ARG A 331 7.85 12.88 25.77
C ARG A 331 9.06 13.59 26.38
N LYS A 332 10.28 13.31 25.88
CA LYS A 332 11.50 13.98 26.35
C LYS A 332 11.56 15.48 26.03
N GLY A 333 10.80 15.93 25.02
CA GLY A 333 10.72 17.33 24.63
C GLY A 333 9.71 18.18 25.43
N LYS A 334 8.98 17.59 26.39
CA LYS A 334 8.13 18.36 27.31
C LYS A 334 8.94 18.70 28.58
N PRO A 335 9.07 19.98 28.96
CA PRO A 335 9.54 20.31 30.31
C PRO A 335 8.57 19.69 31.32
N SER A 336 9.13 19.03 32.33
CA SER A 336 8.41 18.47 33.48
C SER A 336 7.67 19.56 34.26
#